data_AF-C7NWH9-F1
#
_entry.id   AF-C7NWH9-F1
#
_cell.length_a   1.000
_cell.length_b   1.000
_cell.length_c   1.000
_cell.angle_alpha   90.00
_cell.angle_beta   90.00
_cell.angle_gamma   90.00
#
_symmetry.space_group_name_H-M   'P 1'
#
loop_
_entity.id
_entity.type
_entity.pdbx_description
1 polymer ?
#
loop_
_entity_poly.entity_id
_entity_poly.type
_entity_poly.pdbx_seq_one_letter_code
_entity_poly.pdbx_strand_id
1 'polypeptide(L)'
;MTVDTEVFERDAILDRVRELADSAVSEVALSVPHTVLPELDATLSAAVDRGLLVLVLVWDPPHDERSKHELPSLAGRSTVARRSQDIAPVFCCVDNERGLIGNGSSITDDGSDDVATTFDFQEVAHGLYRDFVTNFWMFASEIHARAVPELPVAYDGIRHAVTNVALCLRDEVAIRCRATGRDPETGAKRTVDGRVLNVHQRMVYPASSSLPIENSILVEDDGRQWIGGPHAVLEDVAAERLSLRRA
;
A
#
# COMPACT_ATOMS: atom_id res chain seq x y z
N MET A 1 -23.87 -11.12 10.19
CA MET A 1 -22.41 -10.92 10.25
C MET A 1 -22.09 -10.64 11.70
N THR A 2 -21.65 -11.65 12.43
CA THR A 2 -21.21 -11.50 13.81
C THR A 2 -19.80 -10.93 13.76
N VAL A 3 -19.60 -9.75 14.31
CA VAL A 3 -18.24 -9.20 14.50
C VAL A 3 -17.77 -9.79 15.81
N ASP A 4 -17.05 -10.92 15.73
CA ASP A 4 -16.40 -11.48 16.90
C ASP A 4 -15.29 -10.51 17.32
N THR A 5 -15.56 -9.83 18.41
CA THR A 5 -14.66 -8.84 18.99
C THR A 5 -13.74 -9.59 19.93
N GLU A 6 -12.55 -9.94 19.46
CA GLU A 6 -11.51 -10.55 20.29
C GLU A 6 -10.71 -9.44 20.99
N VAL A 7 -10.47 -9.59 22.29
CA VAL A 7 -9.55 -8.71 23.02
C VAL A 7 -8.16 -9.29 22.81
N PHE A 8 -7.30 -8.56 22.12
CA PHE A 8 -5.92 -8.97 21.91
C PHE A 8 -5.02 -8.20 22.87
N GLU A 9 -4.16 -8.92 23.60
CA GLU A 9 -3.00 -8.30 24.23
C GLU A 9 -2.05 -7.76 23.14
N ARG A 10 -1.27 -6.71 23.46
CA ARG A 10 -0.31 -6.06 22.56
C ARG A 10 0.53 -7.05 21.76
N ASP A 11 1.10 -8.06 22.43
CA ASP A 11 1.99 -9.03 21.80
C ASP A 11 1.22 -9.93 20.82
N ALA A 12 -0.03 -10.26 21.12
CA ALA A 12 -0.90 -11.01 20.20
C ALA A 12 -1.27 -10.18 18.95
N ILE A 13 -1.41 -8.85 19.07
CA ILE A 13 -1.58 -7.96 17.91
C ILE A 13 -0.32 -7.99 17.04
N LEU A 14 0.86 -7.86 17.65
CA LEU A 14 2.13 -7.89 16.92
C LEU A 14 2.37 -9.23 16.24
N ASP A 15 2.10 -10.34 16.92
CA ASP A 15 2.18 -11.68 16.34
C ASP A 15 1.23 -11.83 15.15
N ARG A 16 0.00 -11.32 15.26
CA ARG A 16 -0.95 -11.34 14.15
C ARG A 16 -0.47 -10.48 12.97
N VAL A 17 0.13 -9.31 13.22
CA VAL A 17 0.73 -8.48 12.16
C VAL A 17 1.86 -9.23 11.45
N ARG A 18 2.71 -9.96 12.21
CA ARG A 18 3.79 -10.78 11.64
C ARG A 18 3.22 -11.89 10.75
N GLU A 19 2.25 -12.65 11.26
CA GLU A 19 1.57 -13.71 10.51
C GLU A 19 0.93 -13.20 9.22
N LEU A 20 0.22 -12.07 9.29
CA LEU A 20 -0.41 -11.44 8.13
C LEU A 20 0.64 -11.05 7.10
N ALA A 21 1.67 -10.31 7.50
CA ALA A 21 2.73 -9.85 6.61
C ALA A 21 3.51 -11.01 5.98
N ASP A 22 3.81 -12.07 6.75
CA ASP A 22 4.50 -13.27 6.26
C ASP A 22 3.67 -14.06 5.25
N SER A 23 2.34 -14.03 5.39
CA SER A 23 1.41 -14.69 4.46
C SER A 23 1.13 -13.89 3.18
N ALA A 24 1.51 -12.62 3.13
CA ALA A 24 1.18 -11.70 2.04
C ALA A 24 1.94 -12.04 0.75
N VAL A 25 1.26 -11.89 -0.40
CA VAL A 25 1.81 -12.24 -1.72
C VAL A 25 2.01 -11.05 -2.65
N SER A 26 1.33 -9.94 -2.42
CA SER A 26 1.35 -8.75 -3.28
C SER A 26 1.60 -7.45 -2.53
N GLU A 27 0.97 -7.24 -1.37
CA GLU A 27 1.10 -5.99 -0.62
C GLU A 27 0.81 -6.11 0.87
N VAL A 28 1.41 -5.19 1.63
CA VAL A 28 1.18 -4.97 3.05
C VAL A 28 0.97 -3.48 3.27
N ALA A 29 -0.18 -3.10 3.83
CA ALA A 29 -0.45 -1.77 4.35
C ALA A 29 -0.49 -1.83 5.87
N LEU A 30 0.42 -1.11 6.53
CA LEU A 30 0.63 -1.13 7.97
C LEU A 30 0.51 0.27 8.57
N SER A 31 -0.21 0.41 9.68
CA SER A 31 -0.28 1.60 10.53
C SER A 31 0.06 1.21 11.95
N VAL A 32 1.13 1.78 12.51
CA VAL A 32 1.62 1.44 13.85
C VAL A 32 2.28 2.64 14.53
N PRO A 33 2.35 2.69 15.87
CA PRO A 33 3.13 3.71 16.54
C PRO A 33 4.61 3.55 16.23
N HIS A 34 5.36 4.64 16.32
CA HIS A 34 6.82 4.58 16.12
C HIS A 34 7.53 3.62 17.08
N THR A 35 6.99 3.42 18.27
CA THR A 35 7.60 2.62 19.34
C THR A 35 7.68 1.13 19.01
N VAL A 36 6.75 0.60 18.21
CA VAL A 36 6.73 -0.83 17.85
C VAL A 36 7.49 -1.13 16.56
N LEU A 37 7.90 -0.10 15.82
CA LEU A 37 8.57 -0.27 14.53
C LEU A 37 9.84 -1.15 14.62
N PRO A 38 10.71 -1.03 15.65
CA PRO A 38 11.87 -1.91 15.79
C PRO A 38 11.51 -3.39 15.96
N GLU A 39 10.34 -3.73 16.51
CA GLU A 39 9.90 -5.11 16.71
C GLU A 39 9.36 -5.78 15.44
N LEU A 40 9.11 -4.98 14.40
CA LEU A 40 8.61 -5.42 13.09
C LEU A 40 9.70 -5.33 12.01
N ASP A 41 10.93 -4.99 12.38
CA ASP A 41 12.08 -4.74 11.48
C ASP A 41 12.31 -5.90 10.50
N ALA A 42 12.48 -7.11 11.05
CA ALA A 42 12.74 -8.31 10.28
C ALA A 42 11.55 -8.69 9.38
N THR A 43 10.33 -8.55 9.88
CA THR A 43 9.10 -8.84 9.13
C THR A 43 8.94 -7.90 7.93
N LEU A 44 9.15 -6.59 8.15
CA LEU A 44 9.08 -5.58 7.10
C LEU A 44 10.19 -5.75 6.07
N SER A 45 11.41 -6.05 6.51
CA SER A 45 12.52 -6.37 5.60
C SER A 45 12.20 -7.59 4.74
N ALA A 46 11.71 -8.68 5.35
CA ALA A 46 11.35 -9.89 4.62
C ALA A 46 10.22 -9.64 3.59
N ALA A 47 9.24 -8.80 3.92
CA ALA A 47 8.19 -8.41 2.98
C ALA A 47 8.75 -7.63 1.77
N VAL A 48 9.67 -6.69 2.01
CA VAL A 48 10.36 -5.97 0.92
C VAL A 48 11.24 -6.91 0.09
N ASP A 49 11.98 -7.81 0.72
CA ASP A 49 12.85 -8.78 0.04
C ASP A 49 12.08 -9.76 -0.85
N ARG A 50 10.85 -10.11 -0.47
CA ARG A 50 9.91 -10.87 -1.31
C ARG A 50 9.35 -10.06 -2.49
N GLY A 51 9.62 -8.76 -2.55
CA GLY A 51 9.16 -7.87 -3.62
C GLY A 51 7.74 -7.37 -3.45
N LEU A 52 7.21 -7.31 -2.22
CA LEU A 52 5.86 -6.81 -1.95
C LEU A 52 5.78 -5.27 -2.03
N LEU A 53 4.59 -4.74 -2.31
CA LEU A 53 4.29 -3.34 -2.02
C LEU A 53 4.09 -3.18 -0.51
N VAL A 54 5.07 -2.60 0.17
CA VAL A 54 5.01 -2.35 1.62
C VAL A 54 4.77 -0.87 1.89
N LEU A 55 3.56 -0.54 2.35
CA LEU A 55 3.14 0.80 2.75
C LEU A 55 3.14 0.89 4.28
N VAL A 56 3.91 1.80 4.86
CA VAL A 56 4.02 1.95 6.32
C VAL A 56 3.61 3.36 6.73
N LEU A 57 2.52 3.48 7.48
CA LEU A 57 2.19 4.67 8.24
C LEU A 57 2.72 4.51 9.66
N VAL A 58 3.64 5.38 10.04
CA VAL A 58 4.11 5.49 11.42
C VAL A 58 3.41 6.69 12.06
N TRP A 59 2.89 6.52 13.27
CA TRP A 59 2.29 7.62 14.01
C TRP A 59 2.91 7.83 15.39
N ASP A 60 2.77 9.03 15.91
CA ASP A 60 3.34 9.44 17.19
C ASP A 60 2.25 9.39 18.28
N PRO A 61 2.40 8.56 19.34
CA PRO A 61 1.46 8.58 20.45
C PRO A 61 1.44 9.96 21.13
N PRO A 62 0.26 10.44 21.60
CA PRO A 62 0.16 11.69 22.32
C PRO A 62 1.06 11.68 23.56
N HIS A 63 1.76 12.80 23.82
CA HIS A 63 2.64 12.97 24.98
C HIS A 63 3.85 12.02 25.06
N ASP A 64 4.16 11.26 24.01
CA ASP A 64 5.40 10.47 23.97
C ASP A 64 6.59 11.37 23.60
N GLU A 65 7.47 11.61 24.57
CA GLU A 65 8.70 12.39 24.36
C GLU A 65 9.64 11.76 23.32
N ARG A 66 9.54 10.43 23.11
CA ARG A 66 10.31 9.72 22.06
C ARG A 66 9.91 10.14 20.65
N SER A 67 8.69 10.67 20.47
CA SER A 67 8.22 11.22 19.19
C SER A 67 9.08 12.39 18.71
N LYS A 68 9.85 13.04 19.59
CA LYS A 68 10.81 14.10 19.21
C LYS A 68 12.10 13.54 18.59
N HIS A 69 12.34 12.24 18.69
CA HIS A 69 13.50 11.58 18.10
C HIS A 69 13.29 11.28 16.61
N GLU A 70 14.41 11.16 15.90
CA GLU A 70 14.41 10.71 14.52
C GLU A 70 14.04 9.22 14.46
N LEU A 71 13.18 8.86 13.51
CA LEU A 71 12.77 7.48 13.29
C LEU A 71 13.95 6.67 12.71
N PRO A 72 14.04 5.37 13.00
CA PRO A 72 14.98 4.51 12.28
C PRO A 72 14.69 4.58 10.78
N SER A 73 15.74 4.42 9.98
CA SER A 73 15.60 4.41 8.52
C SER A 73 14.65 3.29 8.09
N LEU A 74 13.68 3.62 7.25
CA LEU A 74 12.75 2.68 6.64
C LEU A 74 13.23 2.15 5.28
N ALA A 75 14.45 2.51 4.87
CA ALA A 75 15.11 1.90 3.73
C ALA A 75 15.25 0.38 3.95
N GLY A 76 14.87 -0.39 2.92
CA GLY A 76 14.82 -1.86 2.99
C GLY A 76 13.65 -2.42 3.82
N ARG A 77 12.81 -1.58 4.44
CA ARG A 77 11.66 -2.00 5.26
C ARG A 77 10.32 -1.52 4.71
N SER A 78 10.33 -0.59 3.78
CA SER A 78 9.12 -0.17 3.08
C SER A 78 9.39 0.24 1.64
N THR A 79 8.35 0.14 0.82
CA THR A 79 8.29 0.76 -0.50
C THR A 79 7.95 2.25 -0.36
N VAL A 80 7.00 2.58 0.51
CA VAL A 80 6.69 3.96 0.90
C VAL A 80 6.41 3.99 2.39
N ALA A 81 6.94 4.98 3.09
CA ALA A 81 6.53 5.27 4.44
C ALA A 81 6.14 6.73 4.66
N ARG A 82 5.14 6.90 5.52
CA ARG A 82 4.65 8.20 5.95
C ARG A 82 4.64 8.30 7.47
N ARG A 83 4.76 9.53 7.97
CA ARG A 83 4.66 9.86 9.39
C ARG A 83 3.46 10.76 9.66
N SER A 84 2.65 10.39 10.63
CA SER A 84 1.60 11.23 11.23
C SER A 84 2.06 11.69 12.61
N GLN A 85 1.86 12.97 12.91
CA GLN A 85 2.05 13.51 14.27
C GLN A 85 0.84 13.26 15.17
N ASP A 86 -0.28 12.86 14.57
CA ASP A 86 -1.50 12.48 15.27
C ASP A 86 -1.65 10.95 15.34
N ILE A 87 -2.28 10.46 16.40
CA ILE A 87 -2.60 9.04 16.57
C ILE A 87 -3.45 8.52 15.40
N ALA A 88 -3.12 7.34 14.90
CA ALA A 88 -3.92 6.61 13.93
C ALA A 88 -4.28 5.21 14.48
N PRO A 89 -5.26 4.52 13.88
CA PRO A 89 -5.54 3.14 14.23
C PRO A 89 -4.32 2.25 14.05
N VAL A 90 -4.25 1.18 14.85
CA VAL A 90 -3.44 0.02 14.48
C VAL A 90 -4.15 -0.64 13.31
N PHE A 91 -3.47 -0.74 12.18
CA PHE A 91 -4.07 -1.28 10.97
C PHE A 91 -3.04 -2.14 10.24
N CYS A 92 -3.45 -3.34 9.85
CA CYS A 92 -2.70 -4.16 8.92
C CYS A 92 -3.68 -4.72 7.90
N CYS A 93 -3.44 -4.50 6.62
CA CYS A 93 -4.20 -5.11 5.54
C CYS A 93 -3.22 -5.68 4.53
N VAL A 94 -3.42 -6.94 4.17
CA VAL A 94 -2.57 -7.65 3.22
C VAL A 94 -3.40 -8.08 2.03
N ASP A 95 -2.80 -7.90 0.85
CA ASP A 95 -3.39 -8.26 -0.45
C ASP A 95 -4.78 -7.67 -0.73
N ASN A 96 -5.20 -6.70 0.08
CA ASN A 96 -6.53 -6.10 0.07
C ASN A 96 -7.66 -7.13 0.29
N GLU A 97 -7.37 -8.19 1.04
CA GLU A 97 -8.30 -9.30 1.30
C GLU A 97 -8.57 -9.54 2.79
N ARG A 98 -7.53 -9.42 3.62
CA ARG A 98 -7.59 -9.74 5.05
C ARG A 98 -6.65 -8.88 5.88
N GLY A 99 -6.87 -8.87 7.19
CA GLY A 99 -6.09 -8.01 8.06
C GLY A 99 -6.60 -7.93 9.48
N LEU A 100 -6.15 -6.87 10.16
CA LEU A 100 -6.53 -6.50 11.51
C LEU A 100 -6.68 -4.97 11.61
N ILE A 101 -7.64 -4.53 12.40
CA ILE A 101 -7.81 -3.14 12.80
C ILE A 101 -8.06 -3.05 14.30
N GLY A 102 -7.47 -2.07 14.97
CA GLY A 102 -7.69 -1.79 16.37
C GLY A 102 -7.47 -0.32 16.69
N ASN A 103 -7.85 0.08 17.91
CA ASN A 103 -7.56 1.42 18.40
C ASN A 103 -6.04 1.65 18.44
N GLY A 104 -5.59 2.89 18.23
CA GLY A 104 -4.16 3.22 18.34
C GLY A 104 -3.57 2.84 19.71
N SER A 105 -4.34 3.06 20.78
CA SER A 105 -3.95 2.73 22.16
C SER A 105 -3.69 1.25 22.42
N SER A 106 -4.25 0.33 21.60
CA SER A 106 -4.16 -1.12 21.77
C SER A 106 -2.75 -1.70 21.74
N ILE A 107 -1.80 -0.95 21.19
CA ILE A 107 -0.40 -1.40 21.03
C ILE A 107 0.61 -0.45 21.70
N THR A 108 0.10 0.53 22.45
CA THR A 108 0.91 1.48 23.24
C THR A 108 1.08 0.99 24.68
N ASP A 109 2.16 1.41 25.33
CA ASP A 109 2.55 0.95 26.68
C ASP A 109 1.50 1.29 27.77
N ASP A 110 0.61 2.26 27.51
CA ASP A 110 -0.43 2.74 28.44
C ASP A 110 -1.84 2.15 28.18
N GLY A 111 -1.97 1.20 27.24
CA GLY A 111 -3.27 0.64 26.84
C GLY A 111 -3.87 -0.32 27.88
N SER A 112 -5.07 -0.02 28.37
CA SER A 112 -5.90 -0.92 29.18
C SER A 112 -7.06 -1.47 28.34
N ASP A 113 -7.27 -2.79 28.33
CA ASP A 113 -8.43 -3.49 27.76
C ASP A 113 -8.84 -3.05 26.33
N ASP A 114 -7.86 -2.98 25.43
CA ASP A 114 -8.11 -2.49 24.08
C ASP A 114 -8.42 -3.59 23.06
N VAL A 115 -9.28 -3.24 22.11
CA VAL A 115 -9.90 -4.15 21.16
C VAL A 115 -9.24 -4.02 19.79
N ALA A 116 -8.78 -5.15 19.26
CA ALA A 116 -8.47 -5.29 17.85
C ALA A 116 -9.35 -6.38 17.23
N THR A 117 -9.71 -6.24 15.98
CA THR A 117 -10.55 -7.21 15.26
C THR A 117 -9.83 -7.61 13.99
N THR A 118 -9.82 -8.91 13.71
CA THR A 118 -9.36 -9.44 12.43
C THR A 118 -10.49 -9.50 11.42
N PHE A 119 -10.18 -9.33 10.15
CA PHE A 119 -11.11 -9.48 9.05
C PHE A 119 -10.49 -10.37 7.96
N ASP A 120 -11.31 -11.21 7.35
CA ASP A 120 -10.92 -12.09 6.23
C ASP A 120 -12.07 -12.12 5.22
N PHE A 121 -12.32 -10.95 4.62
CA PHE A 121 -13.39 -10.75 3.66
C PHE A 121 -13.07 -9.53 2.79
N GLN A 122 -12.90 -9.76 1.49
CA GLN A 122 -12.34 -8.80 0.54
C GLN A 122 -13.10 -7.46 0.54
N GLU A 123 -14.44 -7.47 0.58
CA GLU A 123 -15.24 -6.25 0.56
C GLU A 123 -15.03 -5.38 1.81
N VAL A 124 -14.83 -6.03 2.97
CA VAL A 124 -14.48 -5.35 4.23
C VAL A 124 -13.05 -4.81 4.15
N ALA A 125 -12.10 -5.61 3.66
CA ALA A 125 -10.72 -5.20 3.48
C ALA A 125 -10.59 -3.98 2.55
N HIS A 126 -11.29 -3.98 1.41
CA HIS A 126 -11.38 -2.86 0.48
C HIS A 126 -11.95 -1.59 1.16
N GLY A 127 -12.99 -1.75 1.99
CA GLY A 127 -13.59 -0.65 2.73
C GLY A 127 -12.62 -0.04 3.74
N LEU A 128 -11.99 -0.88 4.56
CA LEU A 128 -11.05 -0.45 5.60
C LEU A 128 -9.75 0.11 5.02
N TYR A 129 -9.22 -0.48 3.94
CA TYR A 129 -8.07 0.07 3.23
C TYR A 129 -8.39 1.46 2.66
N ARG A 130 -9.57 1.64 2.06
CA ARG A 130 -10.01 2.95 1.58
C ARG A 130 -10.08 3.95 2.73
N ASP A 131 -10.70 3.57 3.85
CA ASP A 131 -10.79 4.40 5.05
C ASP A 131 -9.41 4.83 5.56
N PHE A 132 -8.49 3.85 5.67
CA PHE A 132 -7.09 4.06 6.03
C PHE A 132 -6.41 5.12 5.13
N VAL A 133 -6.55 4.96 3.82
CA VAL A 133 -5.97 5.89 2.85
C VAL A 133 -6.62 7.27 2.96
N THR A 134 -7.95 7.31 3.09
CA THR A 134 -8.74 8.55 3.13
C THR A 134 -8.48 9.41 4.33
N ASN A 135 -8.37 8.79 5.50
CA ASN A 135 -8.37 9.51 6.76
C ASN A 135 -6.98 9.67 7.37
N PHE A 136 -6.01 8.83 7.00
CA PHE A 136 -4.71 8.81 7.65
C PHE A 136 -3.55 8.96 6.66
N TRP A 137 -3.45 8.09 5.65
CA TRP A 137 -2.30 8.08 4.73
C TRP A 137 -2.10 9.42 4.01
N MET A 138 -3.18 9.99 3.46
CA MET A 138 -3.08 11.21 2.63
C MET A 138 -2.70 12.47 3.41
N PHE A 139 -2.96 12.52 4.71
CA PHE A 139 -2.64 13.65 5.57
C PHE A 139 -1.27 13.51 6.25
N ALA A 140 -0.70 12.30 6.23
CA ALA A 140 0.63 12.03 6.73
C ALA A 140 1.73 12.51 5.76
N SER A 141 2.89 12.85 6.32
CA SER A 141 4.06 13.32 5.56
C SER A 141 4.86 12.15 5.01
N GLU A 142 5.24 12.18 3.72
CA GLU A 142 6.17 11.20 3.15
C GLU A 142 7.55 11.34 3.82
N ILE A 143 8.02 10.28 4.47
CA ILE A 143 9.33 10.22 5.13
C ILE A 143 10.30 9.26 4.41
N HIS A 144 9.77 8.36 3.58
CA HIS A 144 10.55 7.47 2.75
C HIS A 144 9.76 7.07 1.51
N ALA A 145 10.44 7.01 0.38
CA ALA A 145 9.97 6.35 -0.83
C ALA A 145 11.17 5.66 -1.48
N ARG A 146 11.00 4.41 -1.89
CA ARG A 146 12.09 3.64 -2.50
C ARG A 146 12.55 4.27 -3.82
N ALA A 147 13.76 3.92 -4.24
CA ALA A 147 14.28 4.27 -5.55
C ALA A 147 13.53 3.54 -6.68
N VAL A 148 13.76 4.00 -7.91
CA VAL A 148 13.27 3.35 -9.14
C VAL A 148 13.57 1.84 -9.12
N PRO A 149 12.60 0.97 -9.47
CA PRO A 149 12.84 -0.47 -9.54
C PRO A 149 13.94 -0.84 -10.54
N GLU A 150 14.58 -1.98 -10.32
CA GLU A 150 15.30 -2.65 -11.40
C GLU A 150 14.32 -3.08 -12.49
N LEU A 151 14.64 -2.78 -13.74
CA LEU A 151 13.81 -3.06 -14.91
C LEU A 151 14.50 -4.08 -15.82
N PRO A 152 13.80 -5.08 -16.39
CA PRO A 152 12.33 -5.23 -16.40
C PRO A 152 11.77 -5.88 -15.14
N VAL A 153 10.50 -5.58 -14.84
CA VAL A 153 9.79 -6.09 -13.66
C VAL A 153 8.30 -6.30 -13.99
N ALA A 154 7.65 -7.25 -13.32
CA ALA A 154 6.24 -7.56 -13.48
C ALA A 154 5.47 -7.40 -12.16
N TYR A 155 4.18 -7.09 -12.27
CA TYR A 155 3.27 -6.89 -11.15
C TYR A 155 1.93 -7.55 -11.45
N ASP A 156 1.36 -8.16 -10.42
CA ASP A 156 -0.02 -8.69 -10.46
C ASP A 156 -1.02 -7.69 -9.85
N GLY A 157 -0.53 -6.70 -9.07
CA GLY A 157 -1.35 -5.65 -8.47
C GLY A 157 -1.13 -4.27 -9.10
N ILE A 158 -2.23 -3.59 -9.49
CA ILE A 158 -2.17 -2.26 -10.10
C ILE A 158 -1.54 -1.21 -9.17
N ARG A 159 -1.83 -1.25 -7.86
CA ARG A 159 -1.26 -0.31 -6.87
C ARG A 159 0.26 -0.34 -6.85
N HIS A 160 0.84 -1.54 -6.91
CA HIS A 160 2.29 -1.69 -6.94
C HIS A 160 2.86 -1.15 -8.25
N ALA A 161 2.23 -1.47 -9.39
CA ALA A 161 2.63 -0.97 -10.69
C ALA A 161 2.59 0.57 -10.76
N VAL A 162 1.47 1.21 -10.37
CA VAL A 162 1.34 2.67 -10.44
C VAL A 162 2.30 3.39 -9.49
N THR A 163 2.58 2.82 -8.31
CA THR A 163 3.56 3.38 -7.37
C THR A 163 4.94 3.40 -8.03
N ASN A 164 5.37 2.30 -8.65
CA ASN A 164 6.67 2.23 -9.31
C ASN A 164 6.72 3.02 -10.62
N VAL A 165 5.61 3.15 -11.35
CA VAL A 165 5.51 4.08 -12.48
C VAL A 165 5.71 5.52 -12.00
N ALA A 166 5.05 5.93 -10.92
CA ALA A 166 5.21 7.28 -10.38
C ALA A 166 6.65 7.56 -9.95
N LEU A 167 7.34 6.60 -9.34
CA LEU A 167 8.77 6.69 -9.03
C LEU A 167 9.62 6.84 -10.29
N CYS A 168 9.35 6.06 -11.35
CA CYS A 168 10.06 6.21 -12.63
C CYS A 168 9.85 7.60 -13.24
N LEU A 169 8.61 8.11 -13.25
CA LEU A 169 8.29 9.42 -13.81
C LEU A 169 8.91 10.56 -12.99
N ARG A 170 8.92 10.44 -11.66
CA ARG A 170 9.58 11.39 -10.75
C ARG A 170 11.07 11.54 -11.03
N ASP A 171 11.74 10.43 -11.34
CA ASP A 171 13.17 10.37 -11.64
C ASP A 171 13.47 10.47 -13.14
N GLU A 172 12.49 10.89 -13.95
CA GLU A 172 12.59 11.09 -15.41
C GLU A 172 13.04 9.83 -16.19
N VAL A 173 12.78 8.64 -15.66
CA VAL A 173 13.11 7.36 -16.31
C VAL A 173 12.02 7.00 -17.33
N ALA A 174 12.37 7.05 -18.61
CA ALA A 174 11.48 6.66 -19.69
C ALA A 174 11.20 5.14 -19.66
N ILE A 175 9.92 4.78 -19.53
CA ILE A 175 9.46 3.39 -19.43
C ILE A 175 8.32 3.07 -20.41
N ARG A 176 8.20 1.79 -20.76
CA ARG A 176 7.02 1.19 -21.41
C ARG A 176 6.30 0.29 -20.41
N CYS A 177 4.98 0.27 -20.51
CA CYS A 177 4.12 -0.61 -19.74
C CYS A 177 3.38 -1.53 -20.70
N ARG A 178 3.53 -2.84 -20.48
CA ARG A 178 2.70 -3.86 -21.11
C ARG A 178 1.71 -4.39 -20.09
N ALA A 179 0.43 -4.33 -20.41
CA ALA A 179 -0.64 -4.86 -19.58
C ALA A 179 -1.45 -5.90 -20.34
N THR A 180 -1.80 -7.00 -19.66
CA THR A 180 -2.72 -8.01 -20.15
C THR A 180 -3.92 -8.11 -19.22
N GLY A 181 -5.12 -8.19 -19.79
CA GLY A 181 -6.34 -8.28 -19.02
C GLY A 181 -7.55 -8.27 -19.92
N ARG A 182 -8.56 -7.47 -19.58
CA ARG A 182 -9.84 -7.43 -20.28
C ARG A 182 -10.31 -6.03 -20.55
N ASP A 183 -11.12 -5.90 -21.60
CA ASP A 183 -11.97 -4.75 -21.81
C ASP A 183 -13.09 -4.72 -20.74
N PRO A 184 -13.25 -3.65 -19.95
CA PRO A 184 -14.22 -3.63 -18.86
C PRO A 184 -15.70 -3.71 -19.28
N GLU A 185 -16.04 -3.27 -20.50
CA GLU A 185 -17.41 -3.27 -20.98
C GLU A 185 -17.79 -4.63 -21.57
N THR A 186 -16.91 -5.21 -22.38
CA THR A 186 -17.19 -6.43 -23.16
C THR A 186 -16.62 -7.70 -22.53
N GLY A 187 -15.67 -7.59 -21.61
CA GLY A 187 -14.94 -8.71 -21.01
C GLY A 187 -13.94 -9.39 -21.97
N ALA A 188 -13.79 -8.88 -23.19
CA ALA A 188 -12.89 -9.44 -24.20
C ALA A 188 -11.43 -9.32 -23.74
N LYS A 189 -10.60 -10.32 -24.05
CA LYS A 189 -9.16 -10.28 -23.76
C LYS A 189 -8.52 -9.10 -24.48
N ARG A 190 -7.74 -8.31 -23.74
CA ARG A 190 -7.04 -7.14 -24.27
C ARG A 190 -5.58 -7.15 -23.83
N THR A 191 -4.71 -6.62 -24.68
CA THR A 191 -3.30 -6.38 -24.37
C THR A 191 -2.93 -5.02 -24.91
N VAL A 192 -2.26 -4.24 -24.08
CA VAL A 192 -1.71 -2.93 -24.45
C VAL A 192 -0.23 -2.95 -24.16
N ASP A 193 0.58 -2.36 -25.03
CA ASP A 193 2.04 -2.33 -24.88
C ASP A 193 2.60 -0.97 -25.33
N GLY A 194 2.43 0.04 -24.48
CA GLY A 194 2.68 1.44 -24.83
C GLY A 194 3.80 2.10 -24.03
N ARG A 195 4.24 3.26 -24.51
CA ARG A 195 5.10 4.18 -23.72
C ARG A 195 4.26 4.80 -22.63
N VAL A 196 4.76 4.81 -21.39
CA VAL A 196 4.05 5.48 -20.30
C VAL A 196 4.12 7.00 -20.49
N LEU A 197 2.95 7.64 -20.43
CA LEU A 197 2.80 9.09 -20.53
C LEU A 197 2.52 9.73 -19.18
N ASN A 198 1.71 9.07 -18.35
CA ASN A 198 1.28 9.59 -17.06
C ASN A 198 0.77 8.47 -16.15
N VAL A 199 0.47 8.79 -14.89
CA VAL A 199 -0.12 7.91 -13.90
C VAL A 199 -1.06 8.69 -13.00
N HIS A 200 -2.15 8.09 -12.54
CA HIS A 200 -2.98 8.60 -11.44
C HIS A 200 -2.71 7.75 -10.20
N GLN A 201 -2.18 8.39 -9.14
CA GLN A 201 -1.91 7.76 -7.85
C GLN A 201 -1.75 8.80 -6.74
N ARG A 202 -1.80 8.34 -5.48
CA ARG A 202 -1.58 9.17 -4.27
C ARG A 202 -0.66 8.53 -3.23
N MET A 203 0.05 7.47 -3.61
CA MET A 203 0.96 6.72 -2.73
C MET A 203 2.25 7.53 -2.48
N VAL A 204 2.88 8.05 -3.54
CA VAL A 204 4.12 8.85 -3.49
C VAL A 204 3.93 10.27 -4.01
N TYR A 205 4.78 11.20 -3.58
CA TYR A 205 4.86 12.54 -4.18
C TYR A 205 5.72 12.57 -5.44
N PRO A 206 5.34 13.35 -6.48
CA PRO A 206 4.12 14.16 -6.55
C PRO A 206 2.86 13.32 -6.73
N ALA A 207 1.81 13.63 -5.96
CA ALA A 207 0.49 13.01 -6.14
C ALA A 207 -0.13 13.51 -7.44
N SER A 208 -0.73 12.61 -8.22
CA SER A 208 -1.22 12.88 -9.57
C SER A 208 -2.71 12.64 -9.76
N SER A 209 -3.40 12.15 -8.72
CA SER A 209 -4.85 11.98 -8.69
C SER A 209 -5.50 12.89 -7.64
N SER A 210 -6.73 13.35 -7.92
CA SER A 210 -7.62 14.00 -6.95
C SER A 210 -8.45 13.01 -6.13
N LEU A 211 -8.57 11.76 -6.58
CA LEU A 211 -9.33 10.70 -5.93
C LEU A 211 -8.42 9.87 -5.01
N PRO A 212 -8.83 9.56 -3.76
CA PRO A 212 -7.99 8.89 -2.77
C PRO A 212 -7.34 7.56 -3.21
N ILE A 213 -8.09 6.75 -3.94
CA ILE A 213 -7.73 5.37 -4.29
C ILE A 213 -7.71 5.11 -5.80
N GLU A 214 -7.65 6.17 -6.62
CA GLU A 214 -7.49 6.01 -8.06
C GLU A 214 -6.07 5.54 -8.39
N ASN A 215 -5.98 4.48 -9.19
CA ASN A 215 -4.75 3.83 -9.60
C ASN A 215 -4.86 3.47 -11.08
N SER A 216 -4.31 4.31 -11.94
CA SER A 216 -4.33 4.05 -13.38
C SER A 216 -3.06 4.56 -14.08
N ILE A 217 -2.71 3.92 -15.19
CA ILE A 217 -1.52 4.26 -16.00
C ILE A 217 -2.01 4.69 -17.37
N LEU A 218 -1.55 5.86 -17.83
CA LEU A 218 -1.78 6.32 -19.20
C LEU A 218 -0.60 5.91 -20.06
N VAL A 219 -0.88 5.23 -21.17
CA VAL A 219 0.13 4.86 -22.17
C VAL A 219 -0.22 5.35 -23.57
N GLU A 220 0.81 5.54 -24.39
CA GLU A 220 0.70 5.73 -25.84
C GLU A 220 1.02 4.42 -26.55
N ASP A 221 0.02 3.88 -27.24
CA ASP A 221 0.09 2.68 -28.08
C ASP A 221 -0.56 2.97 -29.45
N ASP A 222 -1.67 2.31 -29.80
CA ASP A 222 -2.56 2.73 -30.90
C ASP A 222 -3.50 3.86 -30.42
N GLY A 223 -2.87 4.98 -30.04
CA GLY A 223 -3.50 6.09 -29.32
C GLY A 223 -3.35 5.99 -27.81
N ARG A 224 -3.97 6.94 -27.12
CA ARG A 224 -3.96 7.04 -25.65
C ARG A 224 -4.87 5.99 -25.02
N GLN A 225 -4.33 5.25 -24.07
CA GLN A 225 -5.04 4.16 -23.39
C GLN A 225 -4.79 4.23 -21.89
N TRP A 226 -5.87 4.23 -21.11
CA TRP A 226 -5.84 4.09 -19.66
C TRP A 226 -5.87 2.61 -19.26
N ILE A 227 -4.98 2.25 -18.34
CA ILE A 227 -4.88 0.92 -17.76
C ILE A 227 -5.23 1.04 -16.27
N GLY A 228 -6.27 0.35 -15.84
CA GLY A 228 -6.66 0.25 -14.44
C GLY A 228 -6.40 -1.15 -13.86
N GLY A 229 -6.85 -1.38 -12.64
CA GLY A 229 -6.75 -2.70 -11.99
C GLY A 229 -7.75 -3.74 -12.49
N PRO A 230 -7.74 -4.95 -11.92
CA PRO A 230 -8.62 -6.05 -12.34
C PRO A 230 -10.13 -5.72 -12.27
N HIS A 231 -10.50 -4.74 -11.45
CA HIS A 231 -11.89 -4.27 -11.26
C HIS A 231 -12.13 -2.88 -11.86
N ALA A 232 -11.29 -2.44 -12.79
CA ALA A 232 -11.47 -1.20 -13.52
C ALA A 232 -12.81 -1.21 -14.28
N VAL A 233 -13.44 -0.04 -14.33
CA VAL A 233 -14.73 0.17 -15.03
C VAL A 233 -14.64 1.34 -16.01
N LEU A 234 -13.75 2.30 -15.75
CA LEU A 234 -13.64 3.53 -16.53
C LEU A 234 -12.47 3.50 -17.52
N GLU A 235 -11.45 2.70 -17.22
CA GLU A 235 -10.23 2.56 -18.01
C GLU A 235 -10.45 1.67 -19.24
N ASP A 236 -9.59 1.80 -20.26
CA ASP A 236 -9.66 1.00 -21.48
C ASP A 236 -9.32 -0.49 -21.23
N VAL A 237 -8.51 -0.75 -20.19
CA VAL A 237 -8.06 -2.10 -19.81
C VAL A 237 -8.19 -2.30 -18.30
N ALA A 238 -8.94 -3.30 -17.89
CA ALA A 238 -8.83 -3.91 -16.56
C ALA A 238 -7.66 -4.90 -16.56
N ALA A 239 -6.50 -4.48 -16.05
CA ALA A 239 -5.28 -5.28 -16.10
C ALA A 239 -5.25 -6.34 -15.00
N GLU A 240 -4.93 -7.58 -15.39
CA GLU A 240 -4.67 -8.71 -14.48
C GLU A 240 -3.15 -8.85 -14.23
N ARG A 241 -2.32 -8.42 -15.19
CA ARG A 241 -0.86 -8.46 -15.07
C ARG A 241 -0.24 -7.30 -15.83
N LEU A 242 0.78 -6.68 -15.23
CA LEU A 242 1.53 -5.57 -15.80
C LEU A 242 3.02 -5.89 -15.83
N SER A 243 3.74 -5.32 -16.78
CA SER A 243 5.20 -5.35 -16.80
C SER A 243 5.78 -4.03 -17.27
N LEU A 244 6.83 -3.59 -16.60
CA LEU A 244 7.55 -2.36 -16.90
C LEU A 244 8.93 -2.70 -17.48
N ARG A 245 9.35 -1.95 -18.48
CA ARG A 245 10.69 -2.01 -19.06
C ARG A 245 11.14 -0.61 -19.47
N ARG A 246 12.45 -0.40 -19.65
CA ARG A 246 12.96 0.85 -20.24
C ARG A 246 12.38 1.05 -21.65
N ALA A 247 12.09 2.30 -21.99
CA ALA A 247 11.52 2.67 -23.28
C ALA A 247 12.52 2.58 -24.44
#